data_AF-A0A496UC71-F1
#
_entry.id   AF-A0A496UC71-F1
#
_cell.length_a   1.000
_cell.length_b   1.000
_cell.length_c   1.000
_cell.angle_alpha   90.00
_cell.angle_beta   90.00
_cell.angle_gamma   90.00
#
_symmetry.space_group_name_H-M   'P 1'
#
loop_
_entity.id
_entity.type
_entity.pdbx_description
1 polymer ?
#
loop_
_entity_poly.entity_id
_entity_poly.type
_entity_poly.pdbx_seq_one_letter_code
_entity_poly.pdbx_strand_id
1 'polypeptide(L)'
;MKTDEPFSETLKLDIDIRDFRLVKKIFTQRCSFVLNVLKIWPMGLRVYSTKKGYHIYFDIKGVYTSFDICFLQLALGSDYKREVFNFKRFSEELGKEWNVLFKEKYDAKGRLLSRECAEPSLSGELFEAVRDVVNYRHIQGGD
;
A
#
# COMPACT_ATOMS: atom_id res chain seq x y z
N MET A 1 0.16 -26.50 19.17
CA MET A 1 1.14 -25.47 18.77
C MET A 1 0.50 -24.65 17.67
N LYS A 2 0.05 -23.42 17.95
CA LYS A 2 -0.36 -22.50 16.90
C LYS A 2 0.93 -21.99 16.26
N THR A 3 1.08 -22.16 14.97
CA THR A 3 2.19 -21.61 14.20
C THR A 3 2.13 -20.08 14.33
N ASP A 4 3.17 -19.47 14.89
CA ASP A 4 3.33 -18.01 14.97
C ASP A 4 3.48 -17.48 13.54
N GLU A 5 2.35 -17.17 12.88
CA GLU A 5 2.40 -16.35 11.67
C GLU A 5 3.06 -15.02 12.05
N PRO A 6 4.07 -14.57 11.28
CA PRO A 6 4.74 -13.32 11.60
C PRO A 6 3.73 -12.18 11.58
N PHE A 7 3.76 -11.31 12.61
CA PHE A 7 2.97 -10.09 12.63
C PHE A 7 3.14 -9.33 11.31
N SER A 8 2.03 -9.00 10.67
CA SER A 8 2.00 -8.30 9.39
C SER A 8 0.94 -7.20 9.41
N GLU A 9 1.27 -6.06 8.84
CA GLU A 9 0.33 -4.96 8.60
C GLU A 9 0.15 -4.75 7.10
N THR A 10 -1.06 -4.34 6.70
CA THR A 10 -1.37 -4.02 5.30
C THR A 10 -1.43 -2.51 5.11
N LEU A 11 -0.47 -1.97 4.36
CA LEU A 11 -0.57 -0.62 3.80
C LEU A 11 -1.55 -0.64 2.63
N LYS A 12 -2.54 0.25 2.64
CA LYS A 12 -3.56 0.36 1.61
C LYS A 12 -3.30 1.64 0.84
N LEU A 13 -2.69 1.61 -0.33
CA LEU A 13 -2.35 2.81 -1.11
C LEU A 13 -3.40 3.09 -2.19
N ASP A 14 -3.77 4.36 -2.35
CA ASP A 14 -4.62 4.84 -3.45
C ASP A 14 -3.75 5.61 -4.46
N ILE A 15 -3.52 5.04 -5.63
CA ILE A 15 -2.65 5.62 -6.66
C ILE A 15 -3.50 6.12 -7.83
N ASP A 16 -3.68 7.43 -7.94
CA ASP A 16 -4.48 8.08 -9.00
C ASP A 16 -3.69 8.27 -10.32
N ILE A 17 -3.05 7.19 -10.80
CA ILE A 17 -2.29 7.15 -12.05
C ILE A 17 -2.71 5.91 -12.84
N ARG A 18 -3.15 6.10 -14.10
CA ARG A 18 -3.61 4.99 -14.96
C ARG A 18 -2.49 4.19 -15.62
N ASP A 19 -1.36 4.83 -15.94
CA ASP A 19 -0.22 4.15 -16.54
C ASP A 19 0.51 3.29 -15.52
N PHE A 20 0.28 1.98 -15.57
CA PHE A 20 0.88 1.04 -14.64
C PHE A 20 2.41 1.00 -14.73
N ARG A 21 3.01 1.28 -15.90
CA ARG A 21 4.48 1.31 -16.03
C ARG A 21 5.06 2.45 -15.20
N LEU A 22 4.39 3.60 -15.22
CA LEU A 22 4.75 4.74 -14.39
C LEU A 22 4.53 4.46 -12.91
N VAL A 23 3.40 3.83 -12.55
CA VAL A 23 3.11 3.39 -11.16
C VAL A 23 4.22 2.46 -10.67
N LYS A 24 4.53 1.41 -11.43
CA LYS A 24 5.58 0.44 -11.11
C LYS A 24 6.91 1.14 -10.86
N LYS A 25 7.33 2.02 -11.78
CA LYS A 25 8.60 2.77 -11.65
C LYS A 25 8.65 3.63 -10.39
N ILE A 26 7.62 4.43 -10.13
CA ILE A 26 7.59 5.35 -8.97
C ILE A 26 7.51 4.55 -7.67
N PHE A 27 6.63 3.55 -7.61
CA PHE A 27 6.41 2.76 -6.41
C PHE A 27 7.67 1.96 -6.05
N THR A 28 8.32 1.29 -7.00
CA THR A 28 9.56 0.53 -6.72
C THR A 28 10.70 1.44 -6.29
N GLN A 29 10.84 2.62 -6.90
CA GLN A 29 11.84 3.62 -6.49
C GLN A 29 11.62 4.05 -5.03
N ARG A 30 10.38 4.34 -4.65
CA ARG A 30 10.02 4.73 -3.28
C ARG A 30 10.25 3.57 -2.31
N CYS A 31 9.83 2.35 -2.65
CA CYS A 31 10.11 1.15 -1.85
C CYS A 31 11.61 0.94 -1.63
N SER A 32 12.42 1.11 -2.68
CA SER A 32 13.88 0.98 -2.59
C SER A 32 14.50 1.94 -1.57
N PHE A 33 13.96 3.15 -1.43
CA PHE A 33 14.43 4.09 -0.42
C PHE A 33 13.81 3.80 0.95
N VAL A 34 12.49 3.89 1.06
CA VAL A 34 11.74 3.86 2.32
C VAL A 34 11.97 2.55 3.07
N LEU A 35 11.79 1.40 2.40
CA LEU A 35 11.86 0.10 3.07
C LEU A 35 13.28 -0.23 3.50
N ASN A 36 14.29 0.16 2.71
CA ASN A 36 15.69 -0.10 3.06
C ASN A 36 16.19 0.80 4.19
N VAL A 37 15.78 2.07 4.22
CA VAL A 37 16.12 3.00 5.31
C VAL A 37 15.46 2.56 6.61
N LEU A 38 14.17 2.20 6.56
CA LEU A 38 13.39 1.82 7.73
C LEU A 38 13.50 0.33 8.08
N LYS A 39 14.29 -0.44 7.32
CA LYS A 39 14.49 -1.89 7.53
C LYS A 39 13.16 -2.66 7.60
N ILE A 40 12.27 -2.39 6.63
CA ILE A 40 10.94 -3.00 6.51
C ILE A 40 10.96 -4.11 5.46
N TRP A 41 10.42 -5.27 5.82
CA TRP A 41 10.38 -6.43 4.93
C TRP A 41 9.03 -6.53 4.21
N PRO A 42 9.01 -6.56 2.86
CA PRO A 42 7.81 -6.82 2.08
C PRO A 42 7.41 -8.30 2.21
N MET A 43 6.13 -8.57 2.48
CA MET A 43 5.58 -9.92 2.66
C MET A 43 4.65 -10.32 1.52
N GLY A 44 3.92 -9.38 0.94
CA GLY A 44 2.99 -9.63 -0.15
C GLY A 44 2.46 -8.33 -0.74
N LEU A 45 1.92 -8.40 -1.95
CA LEU A 45 1.33 -7.24 -2.61
C LEU A 45 0.16 -7.69 -3.50
N ARG A 46 -0.94 -6.95 -3.44
CA ARG A 46 -2.13 -7.11 -4.31
C ARG A 46 -2.46 -5.79 -4.98
N VAL A 47 -2.65 -5.83 -6.29
CA VAL A 47 -3.07 -4.70 -7.12
C VAL A 47 -4.52 -4.88 -7.53
N TYR A 48 -5.29 -3.81 -7.40
CA TYR A 48 -6.64 -3.72 -7.94
C TYR A 48 -6.74 -2.49 -8.83
N SER A 49 -7.19 -2.66 -10.07
CA SER A 49 -7.48 -1.53 -10.95
C SER A 49 -8.78 -0.84 -10.52
N THR A 50 -8.79 0.49 -10.65
CA THR A 50 -9.96 1.32 -10.40
C THR A 50 -10.26 2.15 -11.65
N LYS A 51 -11.37 2.90 -11.64
CA LYS A 51 -11.69 3.80 -12.75
C LYS A 51 -10.59 4.86 -12.98
N LYS A 52 -9.82 5.22 -11.97
CA LYS A 52 -8.86 6.33 -12.07
C LYS A 52 -7.39 5.93 -11.94
N GLY A 53 -7.11 4.77 -11.36
CA GLY A 53 -5.75 4.27 -11.21
C GLY A 53 -5.75 2.90 -10.54
N TYR A 54 -5.01 2.75 -9.45
CA TYR A 54 -4.83 1.47 -8.77
C TYR A 54 -4.92 1.61 -7.26
N HIS A 55 -5.59 0.65 -6.62
CA HIS A 55 -5.40 0.36 -5.21
C HIS A 55 -4.29 -0.68 -5.06
N ILE A 56 -3.32 -0.41 -4.19
CA ILE A 56 -2.25 -1.35 -3.86
C ILE A 56 -2.40 -1.72 -2.39
N TYR A 57 -2.58 -3.01 -2.11
CA TYR A 57 -2.54 -3.55 -0.76
C TYR A 57 -1.17 -4.19 -0.58
N PHE A 58 -0.34 -3.60 0.27
CA PHE A 58 1.05 -3.97 0.44
C PHE A 58 1.28 -4.45 1.87
N ASP A 59 1.48 -5.76 2.01
CA ASP A 59 1.69 -6.41 3.29
C ASP A 59 3.17 -6.32 3.67
N ILE A 60 3.42 -5.82 4.87
CA ILE A 60 4.76 -5.62 5.43
C ILE A 60 4.88 -6.33 6.77
N LYS A 61 6.08 -6.82 7.07
CA LYS A 61 6.37 -7.50 8.33
C LYS A 61 6.56 -6.49 9.46
N GLY A 62 5.88 -6.69 10.59
CA GLY A 62 6.04 -5.88 11.80
C GLY A 62 4.70 -5.48 12.42
N VAL A 63 4.79 -4.66 13.47
CA VAL A 63 3.66 -4.00 14.13
C VAL A 63 3.90 -2.49 14.02
N TYR A 64 2.90 -1.77 13.55
CA TYR A 64 3.01 -0.35 13.23
C TYR A 64 1.88 0.43 13.89
N THR A 65 2.17 1.66 14.31
CA THR A 65 1.12 2.56 14.80
C THR A 65 0.28 3.09 13.63
N SER A 66 -0.90 3.64 13.92
CA SER A 66 -1.71 4.32 12.89
C SER A 66 -0.95 5.45 12.19
N PHE A 67 -0.09 6.14 12.95
CA PHE A 67 0.78 7.17 12.40
C PHE A 67 1.79 6.59 11.41
N ASP A 68 2.47 5.50 11.77
CA ASP A 68 3.44 4.83 10.90
C ASP A 68 2.79 4.35 9.60
N ILE A 69 1.62 3.71 9.69
CA ILE A 69 0.89 3.24 8.50
C ILE A 69 0.55 4.41 7.58
N CYS A 70 0.04 5.51 8.13
CA CYS A 70 -0.31 6.70 7.35
C CYS A 70 0.92 7.36 6.72
N PHE A 71 2.02 7.48 7.46
CA PHE A 71 3.29 8.00 6.96
C PHE A 71 3.84 7.14 5.83
N LEU A 72 3.87 5.81 6.01
CA LEU A 72 4.35 4.87 5.01
C LEU A 72 3.49 4.92 3.74
N GLN A 73 2.17 4.95 3.86
CA GLN A 73 1.26 5.10 2.71
C GLN A 73 1.57 6.38 1.92
N LEU A 74 1.76 7.51 2.60
CA LEU A 74 2.11 8.78 1.96
C LEU A 74 3.49 8.71 1.28
N ALA A 75 4.50 8.23 2.00
CA ALA A 75 5.87 8.11 1.51
C ALA A 75 5.94 7.22 0.25
N LEU A 76 5.15 6.15 0.21
CA LEU A 76 5.07 5.24 -0.92
C LEU A 76 4.17 5.71 -2.08
N GLY A 77 3.50 6.85 -1.93
CA GLY A 77 2.84 7.56 -3.03
C GLY A 77 1.33 7.46 -3.10
N SER A 78 0.69 7.05 -1.99
CA SER A 78 -0.76 7.16 -1.83
C SER A 78 -1.23 8.62 -1.98
N ASP A 79 -2.47 8.81 -2.41
CA ASP A 79 -3.11 10.12 -2.54
C ASP A 79 -3.00 10.92 -1.23
N TYR A 80 -2.35 12.08 -1.31
CA TYR A 80 -2.04 12.88 -0.13
C TYR A 80 -3.30 13.43 0.56
N LYS A 81 -4.37 13.71 -0.19
CA LYS A 81 -5.62 14.22 0.40
C LYS A 81 -6.24 13.13 1.26
N ARG A 82 -6.25 11.89 0.77
CA ARG A 82 -6.70 10.71 1.51
C ARG A 82 -5.88 10.50 2.78
N GLU A 83 -4.54 10.61 2.71
CA GLU A 83 -3.71 10.46 3.92
C GLU A 83 -3.95 11.56 4.94
N VAL A 84 -4.18 12.81 4.53
CA VAL A 84 -4.54 13.90 5.45
C VAL A 84 -5.87 13.63 6.17
N PHE A 85 -6.87 13.11 5.45
CA PHE A 85 -8.13 12.71 6.09
C PHE A 85 -7.97 11.51 7.03
N ASN A 86 -7.14 10.53 6.65
CA ASN A 86 -6.80 9.39 7.48
C ASN A 86 -6.09 9.83 8.77
N PHE A 87 -5.10 10.72 8.65
CA PHE A 87 -4.41 11.34 9.78
C PHE A 87 -5.40 11.97 10.76
N LYS A 88 -6.28 12.83 10.25
CA LYS A 88 -7.31 13.48 11.07
C LYS A 88 -8.21 12.47 11.79
N ARG A 89 -8.64 11.41 11.10
CA ARG A 89 -9.56 10.40 11.67
C ARG A 89 -8.95 9.66 12.84
N PHE A 90 -7.71 9.18 12.72
CA PHE A 90 -7.08 8.45 13.83
C PHE A 90 -6.57 9.39 14.92
N SER A 91 -6.22 10.64 14.61
CA SER A 91 -5.76 11.60 15.62
C SER A 91 -6.90 12.11 16.50
N GLU A 92 -8.11 12.21 15.96
CA GLU A 92 -9.31 12.68 16.66
C GLU A 92 -10.21 11.52 17.14
N GLU A 93 -9.75 10.27 17.04
CA GLU A 93 -10.49 9.05 17.41
C GLU A 93 -11.91 8.96 16.80
N LEU A 94 -12.11 9.54 15.61
CA LEU A 94 -13.43 9.72 14.99
C LEU A 94 -14.08 8.43 14.44
N GLY A 95 -13.51 7.25 14.70
CA GLY A 95 -14.09 5.99 14.28
C GLY A 95 -13.16 4.79 14.47
N LYS A 96 -13.75 3.59 14.46
CA LYS A 96 -13.02 2.31 14.61
C LYS A 96 -12.22 1.93 13.37
N GLU A 97 -12.60 2.40 12.19
CA GLU A 97 -11.92 2.12 10.91
C GLU A 97 -11.45 3.43 10.27
N TRP A 98 -10.14 3.70 10.35
CA TRP A 98 -9.55 4.90 9.73
C TRP A 98 -8.91 4.59 8.36
N ASN A 99 -8.28 3.42 8.20
CA ASN A 99 -7.56 3.01 6.99
C ASN A 99 -8.48 2.29 5.98
N VAL A 100 -9.31 3.06 5.26
CA VAL A 100 -10.34 2.53 4.35
C VAL A 100 -10.06 2.90 2.89
N LEU A 101 -10.18 1.92 2.01
CA LEU A 101 -10.21 2.09 0.55
C LEU A 101 -11.63 1.81 0.04
N PHE A 102 -12.10 2.60 -0.92
CA PHE A 102 -13.42 2.41 -1.52
C PHE A 102 -13.38 1.26 -2.53
N LYS A 103 -13.71 0.05 -2.08
CA LYS A 103 -13.83 -1.13 -2.96
C LYS A 103 -14.92 -0.97 -4.01
N GLU A 104 -16.01 -0.33 -3.60
CA GLU A 104 -17.17 -0.03 -4.43
C GLU A 104 -17.63 1.39 -4.15
N LYS A 105 -18.14 2.06 -5.18
CA LYS A 105 -18.72 3.39 -5.07
C LYS A 105 -20.14 3.35 -5.61
N TYR A 106 -21.07 3.89 -4.86
CA TYR A 106 -22.48 3.99 -5.25
C TYR A 106 -22.89 5.46 -5.38
N ASP A 107 -23.89 5.75 -6.23
CA ASP A 107 -24.53 7.07 -6.26
C ASP A 107 -25.63 7.19 -5.18
N ALA A 108 -26.21 8.39 -5.05
CA ALA A 108 -27.29 8.64 -4.09
C ALA A 108 -28.57 7.82 -4.35
N LYS A 109 -28.69 7.18 -5.51
CA LYS A 109 -29.80 6.30 -5.89
C LYS A 109 -29.43 4.81 -5.69
N GLY A 110 -28.27 4.51 -5.11
CA GLY A 110 -27.80 3.15 -4.87
C GLY A 110 -27.23 2.44 -6.10
N ARG A 111 -26.96 3.16 -7.21
CA ARG A 111 -26.37 2.56 -8.42
C ARG A 111 -24.85 2.49 -8.30
N LEU A 112 -24.27 1.34 -8.67
CA LEU A 112 -22.82 1.14 -8.69
C LEU A 112 -22.16 2.07 -9.73
N LEU A 113 -21.27 2.94 -9.28
CA LEU A 113 -20.48 3.87 -10.09
C LEU A 113 -19.10 3.32 -10.44
N SER A 114 -18.49 2.56 -9.54
CA SER A 114 -17.19 1.92 -9.76
C SER A 114 -16.97 0.79 -8.76
N ARG A 115 -16.17 -0.20 -9.16
CA ARG A 115 -15.67 -1.29 -8.32
C ARG A 115 -14.20 -1.50 -8.62
N GLU A 116 -13.43 -1.90 -7.62
CA GLU A 116 -12.05 -2.35 -7.82
C GLU A 116 -12.00 -3.73 -8.47
N CYS A 117 -11.15 -3.93 -9.47
CA CYS A 117 -10.98 -5.21 -10.15
C CYS A 117 -9.59 -5.77 -9.82
N ALA A 118 -9.53 -7.01 -9.34
CA ALA A 118 -8.24 -7.63 -9.00
C ALA A 118 -7.37 -7.81 -10.25
N GLU A 119 -6.07 -7.51 -10.13
CA GLU A 119 -5.08 -7.63 -11.20
C GLU A 119 -3.94 -8.57 -10.78
N PRO A 120 -4.13 -9.91 -10.84
CA PRO A 120 -3.13 -10.86 -10.34
C PRO A 120 -1.78 -10.76 -11.06
N SER A 121 -1.78 -10.58 -12.38
CA SER A 121 -0.55 -10.44 -13.16
C SER A 121 0.26 -9.21 -12.75
N LEU A 122 -0.42 -8.07 -12.56
CA LEU A 122 0.21 -6.83 -12.10
C LEU A 122 0.70 -6.94 -10.65
N SER A 123 -0.03 -7.69 -9.82
CA SER A 123 0.36 -7.98 -8.44
C SER A 123 1.70 -8.72 -8.38
N GLY A 124 1.84 -9.81 -9.15
CA GLY A 124 3.09 -10.55 -9.25
C GLY A 124 4.23 -9.71 -9.83
N GLU A 125 3.97 -9.01 -10.94
CA GLU A 125 4.97 -8.16 -11.60
C GLU A 125 5.53 -7.07 -10.66
N LEU A 126 4.65 -6.40 -9.90
CA LEU A 126 5.05 -5.33 -9.01
C LEU A 126 5.74 -5.87 -7.75
N PHE A 127 5.26 -6.99 -7.21
CA PHE A 127 5.86 -7.58 -6.02
C PHE A 127 7.29 -8.03 -6.27
N GLU A 128 7.56 -8.71 -7.38
CA GLU A 128 8.92 -9.12 -7.76
C GLU A 128 9.84 -7.91 -7.93
N ALA A 129 9.37 -6.86 -8.61
CA ALA A 129 10.15 -5.62 -8.77
C ALA A 129 10.47 -4.93 -7.43
N VAL A 130 9.57 -5.01 -6.44
CA VAL A 130 9.83 -4.52 -5.08
C VAL A 130 10.84 -5.39 -4.35
N ARG A 131 10.72 -6.72 -4.46
CA ARG A 131 11.66 -7.66 -3.83
C ARG A 131 13.08 -7.47 -4.36
N ASP A 132 13.25 -7.27 -5.67
CA ASP A 132 14.55 -7.05 -6.29
C ASP A 132 15.28 -5.84 -5.67
N VAL A 133 14.57 -4.71 -5.49
CA VAL A 133 15.19 -3.48 -4.98
C VAL A 133 15.39 -3.47 -3.46
N VAL A 134 14.71 -4.34 -2.71
CA VAL A 134 14.91 -4.51 -1.26
C VAL A 134 16.01 -5.53 -0.98
N ASN A 135 15.99 -6.69 -1.65
CA ASN A 135 16.98 -7.75 -1.47
C ASN A 135 18.39 -7.32 -1.91
N TYR A 136 18.51 -6.55 -3.00
CA TYR A 136 19.81 -6.09 -3.52
C TYR A 136 20.64 -5.35 -2.46
N ARG A 137 19.99 -4.52 -1.61
CA ARG A 137 20.68 -3.73 -0.60
C ARG A 137 20.96 -4.49 0.70
N HIS A 138 20.23 -5.57 0.97
CA HIS A 138 20.50 -6.39 2.16
C HIS A 138 21.72 -7.29 1.96
N ILE A 139 22.03 -7.65 0.71
CA ILE A 139 23.24 -8.40 0.36
C ILE A 139 24.48 -7.49 0.41
N GLN A 140 24.35 -6.19 0.12
CA GLN A 140 25.48 -5.23 0.14
C GLN A 140 25.65 -4.47 1.47
N GLY A 141 24.71 -4.59 2.40
CA GLY A 141 24.73 -3.91 3.71
C GLY A 141 25.17 -4.80 4.86
N GLY A 142 25.92 -5.87 4.59
CA GLY A 142 26.62 -6.65 5.61
C GLY A 142 27.87 -5.92 6.08
N ASP A 143 27.67 -4.84 6.84
CA ASP A 143 28.65 -4.25 7.74
C ASP A 143 28.29 -4.62 9.19
#